data_AF-E0E225-F1
#
_entry.id   AF-E0E225-F1
#
_cell.length_a   1.000
_cell.length_b   1.000
_cell.length_c   1.000
_cell.angle_alpha   90.00
_cell.angle_beta   90.00
_cell.angle_gamma   90.00
#
_symmetry.space_group_name_H-M   'P 1'
#
loop_
_entity.id
_entity.type
_entity.pdbx_description
1 polymer ?
#
loop_
_entity_poly.entity_id
_entity_poly.type
_entity_poly.pdbx_seq_one_letter_code
_entity_poly.pdbx_strand_id
1 'polypeptide(L)' 'MTTHTKHKDFESFLDAGGFKARTQEEFDSIDEDKLNQYVSLNTSFDSFEDMLSNAAGPFFEKELFGNL' A
#
# COMPACT_ATOMS: atom_id res chain seq x y z
N MET A 1 -7.55 -6.18 1.96
CA MET A 1 -6.71 -6.09 0.75
C MET A 1 -6.87 -7.26 -0.22
N THR A 2 -7.88 -8.12 -0.01
CA THR A 2 -8.04 -9.38 -0.74
C THR A 2 -8.42 -9.23 -2.21
N THR A 3 -8.86 -8.04 -2.63
CA THR A 3 -9.17 -7.73 -4.04
C THR A 3 -7.94 -7.78 -4.94
N HIS A 4 -6.78 -7.34 -4.42
CA HIS A 4 -5.54 -7.22 -5.18
C HIS A 4 -4.40 -8.09 -4.64
N THR A 5 -4.57 -8.71 -3.47
CA THR A 5 -3.54 -9.51 -2.79
C THR A 5 -4.17 -10.73 -2.10
N LYS A 6 -3.37 -11.70 -1.66
CA LYS A 6 -3.85 -12.82 -0.81
C LYS A 6 -3.94 -12.46 0.69
N HIS A 7 -3.62 -11.22 1.05
CA HIS A 7 -3.49 -10.78 2.42
C HIS A 7 -4.77 -10.06 2.90
N LYS A 8 -5.13 -10.30 4.16
CA LYS A 8 -6.33 -9.69 4.75
C LYS A 8 -6.17 -8.18 4.93
N ASP A 9 -4.98 -7.76 5.34
CA ASP A 9 -4.64 -6.40 5.73
C ASP A 9 -3.23 -5.99 5.26
N PHE A 10 -2.92 -4.70 5.37
CA PHE A 10 -1.67 -4.14 4.88
C PHE A 10 -0.45 -4.58 5.68
N GLU A 11 -0.61 -4.73 7.00
CA GLU A 11 0.48 -5.21 7.87
C GLU A 11 0.89 -6.64 7.49
N SER A 12 -0.08 -7.56 7.30
CA SER A 12 0.24 -8.94 6.89
C SER A 12 0.81 -9.05 5.47
N PHE A 13 0.55 -8.08 4.60
CA PHE A 13 1.19 -7.97 3.30
C PHE A 13 2.66 -7.53 3.44
N LEU A 14 2.92 -6.46 4.20
CA LEU A 14 4.28 -5.98 4.45
C LEU A 14 5.15 -7.01 5.16
N ASP A 15 4.63 -7.65 6.22
CA ASP A 15 5.35 -8.70 6.94
C ASP A 15 5.73 -9.88 6.03
N ALA A 16 4.86 -10.25 5.08
CA ALA A 16 5.14 -11.32 4.12
C ALA A 16 6.22 -10.92 3.09
N GLY A 17 6.37 -9.64 2.79
CA GLY A 17 7.47 -9.08 2.01
C GLY A 17 8.74 -8.82 2.80
N GLY A 18 8.72 -9.02 4.12
CA GLY A 18 9.85 -8.73 5.02
C GLY A 18 10.00 -7.25 5.37
N PHE A 19 8.97 -6.42 5.11
CA PHE A 19 8.94 -5.01 5.44
C PHE A 19 8.29 -4.80 6.81
N LYS A 20 8.91 -3.97 7.66
CA LYS A 20 8.33 -3.54 8.93
C LYS A 20 8.05 -2.04 8.85
N ALA A 21 6.88 -1.64 9.33
CA ALA A 21 6.42 -0.25 9.32
C ALA A 21 5.60 0.06 10.59
N ARG A 22 6.00 -0.50 11.74
CA ARG A 22 5.29 -0.32 13.01
C ARG A 22 5.71 0.96 13.73
N THR A 23 6.86 1.52 13.35
CA THR A 23 7.35 2.82 13.79
C THR A 23 7.72 3.68 12.58
N GLN A 24 7.84 4.99 12.79
CA GLN A 24 8.30 5.91 11.75
C GLN A 24 9.71 5.56 11.26
N GLU A 25 10.61 5.22 12.19
CA GLU A 25 11.99 4.83 11.84
C GLU A 25 12.04 3.55 10.99
N GLU A 26 11.20 2.56 11.30
CA GLU A 26 11.10 1.34 10.48
C GLU A 26 10.59 1.69 9.07
N PHE A 27 9.56 2.52 8.97
CA PHE A 27 9.01 2.96 7.70
C PHE A 27 10.03 3.74 6.86
N ASP A 28 10.71 4.72 7.46
CA ASP A 28 11.73 5.54 6.79
C ASP A 28 12.95 4.72 6.34
N SER A 29 13.20 3.58 6.99
CA SER A 29 14.28 2.66 6.64
C SER A 29 13.93 1.71 5.48
N ILE A 30 12.68 1.69 5.02
CA ILE A 30 12.26 0.82 3.92
C ILE A 30 12.96 1.24 2.63
N ASP A 31 13.60 0.27 2.00
CA ASP A 31 14.12 0.40 0.64
C ASP A 31 12.94 0.47 -0.34
N GLU A 32 12.71 1.67 -0.88
CA GLU A 32 11.59 1.98 -1.76
C GLU A 32 11.58 1.13 -3.04
N ASP A 33 12.76 0.90 -3.64
CA ASP A 33 12.88 0.09 -4.86
C ASP A 33 12.47 -1.36 -4.61
N LYS A 34 12.88 -1.92 -3.46
CA LYS A 34 12.45 -3.26 -3.05
C LYS A 34 10.96 -3.33 -2.77
N LEU A 35 10.40 -2.30 -2.13
CA LEU A 35 8.97 -2.25 -1.84
C LEU A 35 8.16 -2.17 -3.14
N ASN A 36 8.57 -1.32 -4.08
CA ASN A 36 7.95 -1.18 -5.40
C ASN A 36 8.02 -2.50 -6.18
N GLN A 37 9.17 -3.19 -6.16
CA GLN A 37 9.30 -4.51 -6.76
C GLN A 37 8.38 -5.54 -6.10
N TYR A 38 8.28 -5.53 -4.77
CA TYR A 38 7.39 -6.44 -4.06
C TYR A 38 5.92 -6.21 -4.40
N VAL A 39 5.49 -4.94 -4.46
CA VAL A 39 4.13 -4.53 -4.83
C VAL A 39 3.79 -4.98 -6.25
N SER A 40 4.66 -4.71 -7.24
CA SER A 40 4.43 -5.12 -8.63
C SER A 40 4.36 -6.64 -8.83
N LEU A 41 5.09 -7.41 -8.02
CA LEU A 41 5.07 -8.87 -8.10
C LEU A 41 3.88 -9.54 -7.40
N ASN A 42 3.27 -8.88 -6.42
CA ASN A 42 2.28 -9.49 -5.52
C ASN A 42 0.90 -8.82 -5.56
N THR A 43 0.77 -7.75 -6.34
CA THR A 43 -0.47 -7.00 -6.50
C THR A 43 -0.72 -6.69 -7.98
N SER A 44 -1.78 -5.95 -8.29
CA SER A 44 -2.04 -5.44 -9.64
C SER A 44 -1.50 -4.02 -9.89
N PHE A 45 -0.73 -3.46 -8.96
CA PHE A 45 -0.20 -2.10 -9.01
C PHE A 45 1.29 -2.10 -9.34
N ASP A 46 1.77 -1.07 -10.02
CA ASP A 46 3.18 -1.01 -10.47
C ASP A 46 4.14 -0.56 -9.36
N SER A 47 3.65 0.15 -8.36
CA SER A 47 4.45 0.69 -7.24
C SER A 47 3.63 0.82 -5.97
N PHE A 48 4.32 1.06 -4.84
CA PHE A 48 3.64 1.34 -3.58
C PHE A 48 2.82 2.63 -3.63
N GLU A 49 3.32 3.66 -4.34
CA GLU A 49 2.60 4.92 -4.53
C GLU A 49 1.31 4.75 -5.35
N ASP A 50 1.34 3.93 -6.41
CA ASP A 50 0.17 3.61 -7.22
C ASP A 50 -0.90 2.87 -6.39
N MET A 51 -0.45 1.89 -5.59
CA MET A 51 -1.31 1.19 -4.65
C MET A 51 -1.95 2.13 -3.61
N LEU A 52 -1.16 3.06 -3.05
CA LEU A 52 -1.65 4.03 -2.06
C LEU A 52 -2.66 5.00 -2.68
N SER A 53 -2.37 5.49 -3.89
CA SER A 53 -3.24 6.41 -4.63
C SER A 53 -4.59 5.78 -4.93
N ASN A 54 -4.62 4.51 -5.36
CA ASN A 54 -5.85 3.77 -5.58
C ASN A 54 -6.63 3.52 -4.27
N ALA A 55 -5.93 3.22 -3.18
CA ALA A 55 -6.57 3.03 -1.88
C ALA A 55 -7.15 4.33 -1.29
N ALA A 56 -6.51 5.46 -1.55
CA ALA A 56 -6.95 6.78 -1.07
C ALA A 56 -8.03 7.43 -1.95
N GLY A 57 -8.16 7.00 -3.22
CA GLY A 57 -9.14 7.51 -4.18
C GLY A 57 -10.55 7.65 -3.61
N PRO A 58 -11.14 6.62 -2.96
CA PRO A 58 -12.48 6.71 -2.38
C PRO A 58 -12.61 7.74 -1.23
N PHE A 59 -11.54 8.00 -0.48
CA PHE A 59 -11.53 9.02 0.57
C PHE A 59 -11.54 10.42 -0.05
N PHE A 60 -10.70 10.66 -1.06
CA PHE A 60 -10.67 11.93 -1.78
C PHE A 60 -11.96 12.18 -2.57
N GLU A 61 -12.55 11.15 -3.19
CA GLU A 61 -13.84 11.26 -3.89
C GLU A 61 -14.97 11.65 -2.92
N LYS A 62 -15.00 11.04 -1.73
CA LYS A 62 -15.97 11.40 -0.70
C LYS A 62 -15.77 12.82 -0.15
N GLU A 63 -14.52 13.26 0.05
CA GLU A 63 -14.24 14.60 0.56
C GLU A 63 -14.51 15.69 -0.50
N LEU A 64 -14.26 15.40 -1.78
CA LEU A 64 -14.42 16.33 -2.91
C LEU A 64 -15.85 16.41 -3.44
N PHE A 65 -16.59 15.29 -3.46
CA PHE A 65 -17.93 15.20 -4.05
C PHE A 65 -19.04 14.88 -3.04
N GLY A 66 -18.71 14.50 -1.80
CA GLY A 66 -19.70 14.25 -0.75
C GLY A 66 -20.29 15.52 -0.11
N ASN A 67 -19.76 16.70 -0.47
CA ASN A 67 -20.25 18.03 -0.06
C ASN A 67 -20.99 18.79 -1.18
N LEU A 68 -21.32 18.13 -2.29
CA LEU A 68 -22.15 18.66 -3.40
C LEU A 68 -23.56 18.05 -3.34
#